data_AF-A0A9D8JSQ3-F1
#
_entry.id   AF-A0A9D8JSQ3-F1
#
_cell.length_a   1.000
_cell.length_b   1.000
_cell.length_c   1.000
_cell.angle_alpha   90.00
_cell.angle_beta   90.00
_cell.angle_gamma   90.00
#
_symmetry.space_group_name_H-M   'P 1'
#
loop_
_entity.id
_entity.type
_entity.pdbx_description
1 polymer ?
#
loop_
_entity_poly.entity_id
_entity_poly.type
_entity_poly.pdbx_seq_one_letter_code
_entity_poly.pdbx_strand_id
1 'polypeptide(L)'
;MSPTYFTDLRSALTVGVEDEWWGRTNKSAKHILTAVCFRETAYSVSKKTGNVLFSPIGFYYALFHMGVAVLSMDYLTKTQELRRLRHRHLQTLLEQRLVNSKLLDRSYLELLRELQELREYANYVFGERVAKYEYKIMASELYTRTGDQFDIALKFILQVENIICKELRFSAPIQVAIGDGFGDDLKRAYLSSSDEEKVNEYLLEKSLST
;
A
#
# COMPACT_ATOMS: atom_id res chain seq x y z
N MET A 1 -19.24 -4.35 -3.22
CA MET A 1 -18.99 -3.00 -2.67
C MET A 1 -20.33 -2.33 -2.40
N SER A 2 -20.50 -1.70 -1.23
CA SER A 2 -21.78 -1.10 -0.84
C SER A 2 -22.08 0.15 -1.70
N PRO A 3 -23.19 0.19 -2.47
CA PRO A 3 -23.55 1.35 -3.28
C PRO A 3 -23.72 2.63 -2.45
N THR A 4 -24.12 2.50 -1.19
CA THR A 4 -24.35 3.63 -0.28
C THR A 4 -23.07 4.42 0.00
N TYR A 5 -21.93 3.74 0.18
CA TYR A 5 -20.66 4.39 0.52
C TYR A 5 -20.25 5.43 -0.53
N PHE A 6 -20.37 5.09 -1.83
CA PHE A 6 -19.96 5.99 -2.90
C PHE A 6 -20.95 7.13 -3.13
N THR A 7 -22.25 6.90 -2.86
CA THR A 7 -23.24 7.98 -2.84
C THR A 7 -22.96 8.95 -1.71
N ASP A 8 -22.70 8.44 -0.50
CA ASP A 8 -22.40 9.25 0.68
C ASP A 8 -21.09 10.03 0.50
N LEU A 9 -20.06 9.42 -0.12
CA LEU A 9 -18.84 10.12 -0.51
C LEU A 9 -19.15 11.32 -1.40
N ARG A 10 -19.95 11.17 -2.46
CA ARG A 10 -20.30 12.30 -3.35
C ARG A 10 -21.02 13.40 -2.58
N SER A 11 -21.95 13.04 -1.70
CA SER A 11 -22.64 14.01 -0.84
C SER A 11 -21.72 14.71 0.14
N ALA A 12 -20.62 14.07 0.57
CA ALA A 12 -19.62 14.65 1.45
C ALA A 12 -18.61 15.57 0.71
N LEU A 13 -18.53 15.51 -0.62
CA LEU A 13 -17.66 16.36 -1.44
C LEU A 13 -18.31 17.73 -1.70
N THR A 14 -18.47 18.52 -0.64
CA THR A 14 -19.02 19.89 -0.70
C THR A 14 -17.93 20.95 -0.98
N VAL A 15 -18.31 22.19 -1.24
CA VAL A 15 -17.35 23.32 -1.41
C VAL A 15 -16.43 23.45 -0.20
N GLY A 16 -15.12 23.63 -0.41
CA GLY A 16 -14.13 23.89 0.62
C GLY A 16 -13.37 22.67 1.16
N VAL A 17 -13.54 21.50 0.55
CA VAL A 17 -12.83 20.25 0.93
C VAL A 17 -11.64 19.93 0.02
N GLU A 18 -11.35 20.79 -0.96
CA GLU A 18 -10.34 20.59 -2.00
C GLU A 18 -8.96 20.36 -1.39
N ASP A 19 -8.54 21.23 -0.46
CA ASP A 19 -7.23 21.12 0.19
C ASP A 19 -7.09 19.83 1.01
N GLU A 20 -8.16 19.40 1.68
CA GLU A 20 -8.17 18.14 2.42
C GLU A 20 -7.96 16.96 1.47
N TRP A 21 -8.73 16.91 0.39
CA TRP A 21 -8.66 15.80 -0.56
C TRP A 21 -7.37 15.80 -1.36
N TRP A 22 -6.81 16.97 -1.68
CA TRP A 22 -5.46 17.08 -2.24
C TRP A 22 -4.40 16.53 -1.27
N GLY A 23 -4.54 16.81 0.03
CA GLY A 23 -3.67 16.23 1.06
C GLY A 23 -3.81 14.70 1.15
N ARG A 24 -5.04 14.18 1.02
CA ARG A 24 -5.34 12.74 1.05
C ARG A 24 -4.78 12.01 -0.15
N THR A 25 -4.98 12.51 -1.37
CA THR A 25 -4.45 11.91 -2.60
C THR A 25 -2.93 11.90 -2.60
N ASN A 26 -2.29 13.01 -2.20
CA ASN A 26 -0.83 13.06 -2.05
C ASN A 26 -0.31 12.06 -1.00
N LYS A 27 -1.00 11.93 0.14
CA LYS A 27 -0.61 10.96 1.16
C LYS A 27 -0.79 9.52 0.66
N SER A 28 -1.87 9.24 -0.05
CA SER A 28 -2.12 7.95 -0.70
C SER A 28 -1.01 7.63 -1.70
N ALA A 29 -0.71 8.53 -2.62
CA ALA A 29 0.36 8.42 -3.61
C ALA A 29 1.72 8.06 -3.00
N LYS A 30 2.14 8.79 -1.95
CA LYS A 30 3.38 8.53 -1.22
C LYS A 30 3.43 7.10 -0.66
N HIS A 31 2.33 6.65 -0.09
CA HIS A 31 2.25 5.31 0.49
C HIS A 31 2.13 4.22 -0.57
N ILE A 32 1.46 4.45 -1.69
CA ILE A 32 1.46 3.54 -2.85
C ILE A 32 2.89 3.36 -3.35
N LEU A 33 3.60 4.45 -3.63
CA LEU A 33 4.98 4.37 -4.10
C LEU A 33 5.87 3.61 -3.11
N THR A 34 5.78 3.95 -1.82
CA THR A 34 6.53 3.25 -0.76
C THR A 34 6.20 1.76 -0.74
N ALA A 35 4.92 1.41 -0.86
CA ALA A 35 4.45 0.02 -0.86
C ALA A 35 5.00 -0.77 -2.04
N VAL A 36 4.98 -0.18 -3.25
CA VAL A 36 5.55 -0.78 -4.46
C VAL A 36 7.05 -0.96 -4.31
N CYS A 37 7.78 0.06 -3.85
CA CYS A 37 9.22 -0.06 -3.59
C CYS A 37 9.54 -1.23 -2.65
N PHE A 38 8.81 -1.38 -1.53
CA PHE A 38 9.01 -2.51 -0.62
C PHE A 38 8.71 -3.86 -1.28
N ARG A 39 7.63 -3.98 -2.05
CA ARG A 39 7.24 -5.23 -2.72
C ARG A 39 8.28 -5.66 -3.74
N GLU A 40 8.67 -4.77 -4.64
CA GLU A 40 9.57 -5.10 -5.75
C GLU A 40 11.00 -5.38 -5.29
N THR A 41 11.40 -4.84 -4.13
CA THR A 41 12.76 -5.02 -3.59
C THR A 41 12.86 -6.13 -2.55
N ALA A 42 11.74 -6.61 -1.99
CA ALA A 42 11.72 -7.60 -0.91
C ALA A 42 12.58 -8.84 -1.22
N TYR A 43 12.52 -9.32 -2.46
CA TYR A 43 13.31 -10.48 -2.89
C TYR A 43 14.77 -10.11 -3.21
N SER A 44 15.01 -8.99 -3.90
CA SER A 44 16.37 -8.61 -4.31
C SER A 44 17.23 -8.24 -3.10
N VAL A 45 16.68 -7.57 -2.09
CA VAL A 45 17.36 -7.26 -0.82
C VAL A 45 17.75 -8.54 -0.07
N SER A 46 16.82 -9.49 0.04
CA SER A 46 17.08 -10.81 0.64
C SER A 46 18.21 -11.55 -0.06
N LYS A 47 18.21 -11.57 -1.41
CA LYS A 47 19.27 -12.19 -2.21
C LYS A 47 20.62 -11.49 -2.05
N LYS A 48 20.66 -10.15 -2.11
CA LYS A 48 21.88 -9.33 -2.01
C LYS A 48 22.56 -9.48 -0.65
N THR A 49 21.77 -9.51 0.41
CA THR A 49 22.29 -9.63 1.80
C THR A 49 22.51 -11.08 2.23
N GLY A 50 21.98 -12.05 1.48
CA GLY A 50 21.96 -13.46 1.87
C GLY A 50 21.02 -13.76 3.06
N ASN A 51 20.23 -12.77 3.50
CA ASN A 51 19.34 -12.89 4.63
C ASN A 51 17.88 -13.03 4.17
N VAL A 52 17.39 -14.27 4.26
CA VAL A 52 16.05 -14.66 3.83
C VAL A 52 14.91 -13.95 4.58
N LEU A 53 15.20 -13.38 5.76
CA LEU A 53 14.21 -12.69 6.60
C LEU A 53 13.74 -11.37 5.99
N PHE A 54 14.52 -10.75 5.11
CA PHE A 54 14.13 -9.46 4.52
C PHE A 54 12.95 -9.57 3.57
N SER A 55 12.69 -10.73 2.97
CA SER A 55 11.54 -10.90 2.08
C SER A 55 10.19 -10.79 2.81
N PRO A 56 9.88 -11.59 3.86
CA PRO A 56 8.63 -11.44 4.59
C PRO A 56 8.50 -10.05 5.26
N ILE A 57 9.60 -9.46 5.72
CA ILE A 57 9.61 -8.10 6.26
C ILE A 57 9.22 -7.07 5.18
N GLY A 58 9.80 -7.17 3.98
CA GLY A 58 9.49 -6.29 2.86
C GLY A 58 8.03 -6.41 2.43
N PHE A 59 7.52 -7.63 2.25
CA PHE A 59 6.12 -7.88 1.92
C PHE A 59 5.15 -7.37 2.99
N TYR A 60 5.51 -7.51 4.26
CA TYR A 60 4.74 -6.93 5.36
C TYR A 60 4.62 -5.41 5.24
N TYR A 61 5.75 -4.71 5.07
CA TYR A 61 5.73 -3.24 4.95
C TYR A 61 5.06 -2.77 3.67
N ALA A 62 5.13 -3.56 2.59
CA ALA A 62 4.38 -3.31 1.37
C ALA A 62 2.86 -3.26 1.65
N LEU A 63 2.27 -4.29 2.26
CA LEU A 63 0.85 -4.25 2.63
C LEU A 63 0.53 -3.21 3.71
N PHE A 64 1.42 -3.00 4.68
CA PHE A 64 1.21 -1.96 5.69
C PHE A 64 1.03 -0.59 5.03
N HIS A 65 1.94 -0.20 4.13
CA HIS A 65 1.86 1.07 3.42
C HIS A 65 0.68 1.14 2.46
N MET A 66 0.39 0.07 1.73
CA MET A 66 -0.82 0.02 0.89
C MET A 66 -2.08 0.21 1.74
N GLY A 67 -2.16 -0.38 2.94
CA GLY A 67 -3.28 -0.20 3.85
C GLY A 67 -3.44 1.23 4.32
N VAL A 68 -2.33 1.94 4.57
CA VAL A 68 -2.37 3.39 4.85
C VAL A 68 -2.88 4.17 3.64
N ALA A 69 -2.46 3.81 2.41
CA ALA A 69 -2.95 4.46 1.20
C ALA A 69 -4.46 4.29 1.02
N VAL A 70 -4.98 3.07 1.24
CA VAL A 70 -6.43 2.79 1.19
C VAL A 70 -7.18 3.63 2.22
N LEU A 71 -6.72 3.67 3.48
CA LEU A 71 -7.38 4.49 4.51
C LEU A 71 -7.24 6.00 4.27
N SER A 72 -6.18 6.45 3.59
CA SER A 72 -6.06 7.85 3.16
C SER A 72 -7.17 8.24 2.19
N MET A 73 -7.64 7.30 1.38
CA MET A 73 -8.75 7.48 0.43
C MET A 73 -10.13 7.16 1.06
N ASP A 74 -10.19 6.63 2.27
CA ASP A 74 -11.47 6.45 2.97
C ASP A 74 -12.01 7.77 3.50
N TYR A 75 -13.20 8.18 3.05
CA TYR A 75 -13.79 9.46 3.46
C TYR A 75 -14.25 9.46 4.93
N LEU A 76 -14.48 8.28 5.51
CA LEU A 76 -14.86 8.13 6.91
C LEU A 76 -13.66 8.20 7.86
N THR A 77 -12.46 7.94 7.36
CA THR A 77 -11.23 8.00 8.16
C THR A 77 -10.72 9.43 8.23
N LYS A 78 -10.57 9.96 9.45
CA LYS A 78 -10.02 11.31 9.64
C LYS A 78 -8.51 11.29 9.42
N THR A 79 -7.97 12.31 8.77
CA THR A 79 -6.53 12.44 8.51
C THR A 79 -5.65 12.37 9.78
N GLN A 80 -6.19 12.79 10.92
CA GLN A 80 -5.52 12.72 12.23
C GLN A 80 -5.36 11.28 12.76
N GLU A 81 -6.31 10.38 12.46
CA GLU A 81 -6.23 8.96 12.84
C GLU A 81 -5.07 8.27 12.12
N LEU A 82 -4.66 8.80 10.97
CA LEU A 82 -3.56 8.30 10.16
C LEU A 82 -2.18 8.83 10.59
N ARG A 83 -2.07 9.53 11.72
CA ARG A 83 -0.79 10.01 12.26
C ARG A 83 -0.18 8.94 13.17
N ARG A 84 1.07 8.55 12.90
CA ARG A 84 1.84 7.58 13.71
C ARG A 84 1.10 6.26 13.95
N LEU A 85 0.55 5.69 12.88
CA LEU A 85 -0.16 4.41 12.94
C LEU A 85 0.76 3.28 13.41
N ARG A 86 0.32 2.56 14.43
CA ARG A 86 0.91 1.28 14.86
C ARG A 86 0.21 0.14 14.14
N HIS A 87 0.88 -1.00 14.02
CA HIS A 87 0.40 -2.21 13.34
C HIS A 87 -1.05 -2.59 13.71
N ARG A 88 -1.33 -2.74 15.01
CA ARG A 88 -2.68 -3.07 15.52
C ARG A 88 -3.72 -1.99 15.23
N HIS A 89 -3.32 -0.72 15.30
CA HIS A 89 -4.23 0.39 15.01
C HIS A 89 -4.63 0.37 13.52
N LEU A 90 -3.66 0.23 12.62
CA LEU A 90 -3.93 0.11 11.18
C LEU A 90 -4.91 -1.02 10.89
N GLN A 91 -4.64 -2.22 11.43
CA GLN A 91 -5.52 -3.38 11.23
C GLN A 91 -6.94 -3.15 11.76
N THR A 92 -7.08 -2.49 12.91
CA THR A 92 -8.38 -2.16 13.49
C THR A 92 -9.16 -1.20 12.60
N LEU A 93 -8.52 -0.16 12.06
CA LEU A 93 -9.15 0.78 11.14
C LEU A 93 -9.56 0.10 9.83
N LEU A 94 -8.66 -0.69 9.23
CA LEU A 94 -8.97 -1.46 8.02
C LEU A 94 -10.18 -2.37 8.23
N GLU A 95 -10.21 -3.10 9.35
CA GLU A 95 -11.30 -4.00 9.70
C GLU A 95 -12.63 -3.24 9.83
N GLN A 96 -12.64 -2.19 10.66
CA GLN A 96 -13.86 -1.44 10.98
C GLN A 96 -14.41 -0.64 9.80
N ARG A 97 -13.55 0.01 9.02
CA ARG A 97 -13.96 0.95 7.97
C ARG A 97 -14.21 0.27 6.64
N LEU A 98 -13.35 -0.68 6.28
CA LEU A 98 -13.25 -1.16 4.90
C LEU A 98 -13.66 -2.62 4.76
N VAL A 99 -13.19 -3.51 5.64
CA VAL A 99 -13.52 -4.94 5.58
C VAL A 99 -14.97 -5.20 6.00
N ASN A 100 -15.40 -4.68 7.14
CA ASN A 100 -16.78 -4.85 7.62
C ASN A 100 -17.81 -4.22 6.67
N SER A 101 -17.43 -3.13 6.00
CA SER A 101 -18.23 -2.46 4.97
C SER A 101 -18.15 -3.12 3.57
N LYS A 102 -17.38 -4.21 3.42
CA LYS A 102 -17.16 -4.94 2.15
C LYS A 102 -16.63 -4.04 1.02
N LEU A 103 -15.77 -3.08 1.38
CA LEU A 103 -15.02 -2.21 0.48
C LEU A 103 -13.63 -2.77 0.20
N LEU A 104 -13.08 -3.51 1.16
CA LEU A 104 -11.85 -4.29 1.02
C LEU A 104 -12.14 -5.75 1.39
N ASP A 105 -11.50 -6.69 0.71
CA ASP A 105 -11.66 -8.11 0.99
C ASP A 105 -11.02 -8.49 2.33
N ARG A 106 -11.61 -9.45 3.05
CA ARG A 106 -11.08 -9.93 4.33
C ARG A 106 -9.70 -10.57 4.18
N SER A 107 -9.42 -11.19 3.03
CA SER A 107 -8.13 -11.79 2.69
C SER A 107 -6.97 -10.80 2.77
N TYR A 108 -7.23 -9.50 2.56
CA TYR A 108 -6.23 -8.45 2.74
C TYR A 108 -5.72 -8.40 4.18
N LEU A 109 -6.66 -8.39 5.14
CA LEU A 109 -6.35 -8.28 6.56
C LEU A 109 -5.73 -9.57 7.10
N GLU A 110 -6.18 -10.71 6.60
CA GLU A 110 -5.61 -12.03 6.93
C GLU A 110 -4.16 -12.11 6.48
N LEU A 111 -3.85 -11.75 5.22
CA LEU A 111 -2.47 -11.73 4.73
C LEU A 111 -1.60 -10.71 5.48
N LEU A 112 -2.14 -9.54 5.82
CA LEU A 112 -1.40 -8.55 6.61
C LEU A 112 -1.05 -9.07 8.02
N ARG A 113 -1.94 -9.84 8.65
CA ARG A 113 -1.70 -10.46 9.97
C ARG A 113 -0.67 -11.59 9.86
N GLU A 114 -0.81 -12.47 8.88
CA GLU A 114 0.16 -13.53 8.60
C GLU A 114 1.57 -12.97 8.37
N LEU A 115 1.69 -11.94 7.52
CA LEU A 115 2.97 -11.28 7.27
C LEU A 115 3.53 -10.56 8.50
N GLN A 116 2.67 -10.04 9.39
CA GLN A 116 3.11 -9.47 10.67
C GLN A 116 3.71 -10.56 11.56
N GLU A 117 3.04 -11.71 11.69
CA GLU A 117 3.51 -12.84 12.47
C GLU A 117 4.84 -13.36 11.91
N LEU A 118 4.96 -13.49 10.58
CA LEU A 118 6.23 -13.87 9.94
C LEU A 118 7.34 -12.85 10.20
N ARG A 119 7.02 -11.55 10.16
CA ARG A 119 7.97 -10.47 10.48
C ARG A 119 8.37 -10.48 11.95
N GLU A 120 7.45 -10.77 12.86
CA GLU A 120 7.73 -10.91 14.29
C GLU A 120 8.57 -12.14 14.58
N TYR A 121 8.19 -13.29 14.04
CA TYR A 121 8.96 -14.52 14.12
C TYR A 121 10.38 -14.33 13.55
N ALA A 122 10.53 -13.65 12.41
CA ALA A 122 11.83 -13.26 11.86
C ALA A 122 12.67 -12.41 12.83
N ASN A 123 12.05 -11.53 13.63
CA ASN A 123 12.76 -10.72 14.63
C ASN A 123 13.14 -11.53 15.88
N TYR A 124 12.35 -12.54 16.26
CA TYR A 124 12.58 -13.34 17.48
C TYR A 124 13.47 -14.57 17.25
N VAL A 125 13.48 -15.15 16.05
CA VAL A 125 14.29 -16.34 15.68
C VAL A 125 15.69 -15.94 15.20
N PHE A 126 16.07 -14.67 15.40
CA PHE A 126 17.39 -14.12 15.11
C PHE A 126 18.46 -14.87 15.91
N GLY A 127 19.00 -15.96 15.35
CA GLY A 127 19.99 -16.84 15.99
C GLY A 127 19.87 -18.33 15.65
N GLU A 128 18.73 -18.82 15.16
CA GLU A 128 18.52 -20.25 14.88
C GLU A 128 18.73 -20.58 13.39
N ARG A 129 19.55 -21.61 13.10
CA ARG A 129 20.03 -21.95 11.74
C ARG A 129 18.97 -22.54 10.80
N VAL A 130 17.75 -22.81 11.27
CA VAL A 130 16.78 -23.71 10.62
C VAL A 130 15.97 -23.04 9.50
N ALA A 131 15.84 -21.71 9.49
CA ALA A 131 14.80 -21.06 8.69
C ALA A 131 15.13 -20.79 7.20
N LYS A 132 16.33 -21.12 6.70
CA LYS A 132 16.81 -20.63 5.39
C LYS A 132 16.07 -21.19 4.16
N TYR A 133 15.54 -22.41 4.25
CA TYR A 133 14.91 -23.09 3.10
C TYR A 133 13.40 -22.80 2.97
N GLU A 134 12.67 -22.71 4.08
CA GLU A 134 11.23 -22.43 4.09
C GLU A 134 10.94 -21.02 3.52
N TYR A 135 11.69 -20.00 3.95
CA TYR A 135 11.46 -18.62 3.48
C TYR A 135 11.71 -18.38 1.99
N LYS A 136 12.62 -19.15 1.36
CA LYS A 136 12.93 -18.97 -0.06
C LYS A 136 11.78 -19.46 -0.95
N ILE A 137 11.10 -20.53 -0.55
CA ILE A 137 9.92 -21.05 -1.23
C ILE A 137 8.74 -20.07 -1.02
N MET A 138 8.63 -19.51 0.18
CA MET A 138 7.57 -18.54 0.49
C MET A 138 7.69 -17.22 -0.29
N ALA A 139 8.89 -16.75 -0.64
CA ALA A 139 9.03 -15.42 -1.23
C ALA A 139 8.31 -15.24 -2.58
N SER A 140 8.29 -16.28 -3.44
CA SER A 140 7.56 -16.23 -4.71
C SER A 140 6.04 -16.23 -4.48
N GLU A 141 5.57 -17.05 -3.55
CA GLU A 141 4.16 -17.13 -3.19
C GLU A 141 3.67 -15.81 -2.57
N LEU A 142 4.44 -15.25 -1.63
CA LEU A 142 4.15 -13.97 -1.00
C LEU A 142 4.16 -12.83 -2.02
N TYR A 143 5.03 -12.85 -3.04
CA TYR A 143 5.03 -11.87 -4.11
C TYR A 143 3.70 -11.88 -4.88
N THR A 144 3.22 -13.06 -5.25
CA THR A 144 1.90 -13.22 -5.92
C THR A 144 0.77 -12.76 -5.02
N ARG A 145 0.69 -13.31 -3.79
CA ARG A 145 -0.39 -13.00 -2.83
C ARG A 145 -0.45 -11.52 -2.48
N THR A 146 0.69 -10.85 -2.29
CA THR A 146 0.73 -9.40 -2.06
C THR A 146 0.32 -8.60 -3.28
N GLY A 147 0.66 -9.08 -4.49
CA GLY A 147 0.19 -8.48 -5.75
C GLY A 147 -1.32 -8.52 -5.89
N ASP A 148 -1.94 -9.67 -5.61
CA ASP A 148 -3.41 -9.81 -5.63
C ASP A 148 -4.09 -8.83 -4.66
N GLN A 149 -3.52 -8.67 -3.47
CA GLN A 149 -4.03 -7.71 -2.48
C GLN A 149 -3.77 -6.25 -2.87
N PHE A 150 -2.68 -5.96 -3.58
CA PHE A 150 -2.46 -4.63 -4.18
C PHE A 150 -3.55 -4.31 -5.21
N ASP A 151 -3.90 -5.26 -6.08
CA ASP A 151 -4.94 -5.04 -7.10
C ASP A 151 -6.31 -4.75 -6.48
N ILE A 152 -6.68 -5.47 -5.41
CA ILE A 152 -7.91 -5.21 -4.67
C ILE A 152 -7.89 -3.81 -4.02
N ALA A 153 -6.78 -3.45 -3.38
CA ALA A 153 -6.60 -2.14 -2.74
C ALA A 153 -6.63 -0.98 -3.75
N LEU A 154 -5.90 -1.12 -4.85
CA LEU A 154 -5.83 -0.12 -5.93
C LEU A 154 -7.19 0.05 -6.60
N LYS A 155 -7.95 -1.03 -6.80
CA LYS A 155 -9.31 -0.93 -7.33
C LYS A 155 -10.19 -0.02 -6.48
N PHE A 156 -10.13 -0.12 -5.15
CA PHE A 156 -10.85 0.80 -4.27
C PHE A 156 -10.32 2.23 -4.39
N ILE A 157 -9.00 2.41 -4.30
CA ILE A 157 -8.34 3.73 -4.37
C ILE A 157 -8.72 4.47 -5.66
N LEU A 158 -8.60 3.82 -6.81
CA LEU A 158 -8.87 4.40 -8.12
C LEU A 158 -10.36 4.68 -8.34
N GLN A 159 -11.26 3.88 -7.74
CA GLN A 159 -12.69 4.19 -7.76
C GLN A 159 -13.01 5.46 -6.96
N VAL A 160 -12.40 5.62 -5.79
CA VAL A 160 -12.55 6.84 -4.98
C VAL A 160 -11.92 8.04 -5.71
N GLU A 161 -10.71 7.90 -6.24
CA GLU A 161 -10.03 8.95 -7.00
C GLU A 161 -10.88 9.43 -8.19
N ASN A 162 -11.46 8.52 -8.97
CA ASN A 162 -12.34 8.87 -10.09
C ASN A 162 -13.54 9.72 -9.65
N ILE A 163 -14.11 9.46 -8.47
CA ILE A 163 -15.19 10.27 -7.92
C ILE A 163 -14.67 11.66 -7.55
N ILE A 164 -13.55 11.75 -6.83
CA ILE A 164 -12.95 13.02 -6.41
C ILE A 164 -12.57 13.87 -7.63
N CYS A 165 -11.95 13.28 -8.66
CA CYS A 165 -11.59 13.97 -9.88
C CYS A 165 -12.80 14.60 -10.58
N LYS A 166 -13.94 13.90 -10.58
CA LYS A 166 -15.18 14.41 -11.18
C LYS A 166 -15.80 15.56 -10.37
N GLU A 167 -15.92 15.37 -9.06
CA GLU A 167 -16.60 16.34 -8.19
C GLU A 167 -15.72 17.59 -7.92
N LEU A 168 -14.43 17.40 -7.68
CA LEU A 168 -13.49 18.48 -7.32
C LEU A 168 -12.64 18.98 -8.51
N ARG A 169 -12.83 18.42 -9.71
CA ARG A 169 -12.11 18.77 -10.95
C ARG A 169 -10.59 18.59 -10.86
N PHE A 170 -10.12 17.62 -10.07
CA PHE A 170 -8.72 17.21 -10.08
C PHE A 170 -8.39 16.40 -11.34
N SER A 171 -7.14 16.47 -11.78
CA SER A 171 -6.61 15.70 -12.91
C SER A 171 -5.58 14.70 -12.41
N ALA A 172 -5.98 13.44 -12.26
CA ALA A 172 -5.12 12.31 -11.88
C ALA A 172 -4.13 12.61 -10.73
N PRO A 173 -4.62 13.10 -9.57
CA PRO A 173 -3.76 13.62 -8.51
C PRO A 173 -2.77 12.58 -7.95
N ILE A 174 -3.11 11.28 -7.93
CA ILE A 174 -2.17 10.24 -7.50
C ILE A 174 -1.04 10.08 -8.53
N GLN A 175 -1.39 10.00 -9.81
CA GLN A 175 -0.42 9.87 -10.90
C GLN A 175 0.53 11.06 -10.95
N VAL A 176 0.00 12.28 -10.84
CA VAL A 176 0.78 13.51 -10.77
C VAL A 176 1.73 13.47 -9.57
N ALA A 177 1.24 13.10 -8.38
CA ALA A 177 2.08 13.07 -7.18
C ALA A 177 3.18 12.00 -7.22
N ILE A 178 2.97 10.88 -7.91
CA ILE A 178 3.98 9.83 -8.10
C ILE A 178 4.98 10.22 -9.20
N GLY A 179 4.50 10.80 -10.30
CA GLY A 179 5.33 11.23 -11.43
C GLY A 179 6.09 12.54 -11.21
N ASP A 180 5.70 13.34 -10.22
CA ASP A 180 6.43 14.54 -9.82
C ASP A 180 7.73 14.16 -9.07
N GLY A 181 8.70 15.08 -9.02
CA GLY A 181 10.10 14.81 -8.65
C GLY A 181 10.31 14.10 -7.30
N PHE A 182 9.34 14.18 -6.37
CA PHE A 182 9.35 13.40 -5.13
C PHE A 182 9.46 11.89 -5.36
N GLY A 183 8.75 11.36 -6.36
CA GLY A 183 8.78 9.93 -6.64
C GLY A 183 10.13 9.48 -7.16
N ASP A 184 10.73 10.27 -8.04
CA ASP A 184 12.05 10.02 -8.61
C ASP A 184 13.17 10.10 -7.58
N ASP A 185 13.13 11.10 -6.69
CA ASP A 185 14.12 11.24 -5.62
C ASP A 185 14.10 10.03 -4.67
N LEU A 186 12.91 9.55 -4.30
CA LEU A 186 12.76 8.40 -3.43
C LEU A 186 13.24 7.11 -4.09
N LYS A 187 12.95 6.90 -5.37
CA LYS A 187 13.44 5.72 -6.10
C LYS A 187 14.97 5.76 -6.21
N ARG A 188 15.55 6.86 -6.68
CA ARG A 188 17.00 6.99 -6.92
C ARG A 188 17.84 6.94 -5.65
N ALA A 189 17.32 7.44 -4.53
CA ALA A 189 18.08 7.46 -3.27
C ALA A 189 18.20 6.08 -2.60
N TYR A 190 17.25 5.17 -2.83
CA TYR A 190 17.13 3.93 -2.04
C TYR A 190 17.15 2.65 -2.88
N LEU A 191 16.95 2.72 -4.19
CA LEU A 191 16.86 1.55 -5.06
C LEU A 191 18.12 1.38 -5.92
N SER A 192 18.44 0.13 -6.24
CA SER A 192 19.37 -0.12 -7.35
C SER A 192 18.66 0.06 -8.69
N SER A 193 19.39 0.32 -9.78
CA SER A 193 18.79 0.58 -11.09
C SER A 193 17.82 -0.52 -11.55
N SER A 194 18.11 -1.79 -11.27
CA SER A 194 17.23 -2.91 -11.63
C SER A 194 16.00 -3.04 -10.72
N ASP A 195 16.04 -2.52 -9.50
CA ASP A 195 14.86 -2.46 -8.63
C ASP A 195 13.99 -1.25 -9.00
N GLU A 196 14.61 -0.13 -9.37
CA GLU A 196 13.91 1.04 -9.90
C GLU A 196 13.15 0.73 -11.19
N GLU A 197 13.74 -0.03 -12.11
CA GLU A 197 13.09 -0.48 -13.35
C GLU A 197 11.80 -1.26 -13.06
N LYS A 198 11.85 -2.24 -12.15
CA LYS A 198 10.65 -3.01 -11.74
C LYS A 198 9.57 -2.16 -11.10
N VAL A 199 9.96 -1.20 -10.26
CA VAL A 199 9.02 -0.26 -9.66
C VAL A 199 8.35 0.58 -10.74
N ASN A 200 9.11 1.10 -11.71
CA ASN A 200 8.57 1.88 -12.81
C ASN A 200 7.66 1.03 -13.71
N GLU A 201 8.06 -0.21 -14.06
CA GLU A 201 7.23 -1.15 -14.80
C GLU A 201 5.89 -1.38 -14.10
N TYR A 202 5.90 -1.66 -12.79
CA TYR A 202 4.68 -1.84 -12.01
C TYR A 202 3.80 -0.59 -12.02
N LEU A 203 4.38 0.59 -11.79
CA LEU A 203 3.64 1.86 -11.77
C LEU A 203 3.00 2.16 -13.13
N LEU A 204 3.69 1.89 -14.23
CA LEU A 204 3.15 2.05 -15.58
C LEU A 204 2.04 1.03 -15.87
N GLU A 205 2.25 -0.25 -15.55
CA GLU A 205 1.26 -1.32 -15.73
C GLU A 205 -0.06 -0.98 -15.02
N LYS A 206 0.02 -0.44 -13.80
CA LYS A 206 -1.14 -0.07 -12.99
C LYS A 206 -1.67 1.34 -13.24
N SER A 207 -1.15 2.05 -14.25
CA SER A 207 -1.55 3.42 -14.60
C SER A 207 -1.40 4.42 -13.43
N LEU A 208 -0.36 4.24 -12.62
CA LEU A 208 -0.01 5.06 -11.46
C LEU A 208 1.10 6.09 -11.76
N SER A 209 1.72 6.00 -12.94
CA SER A 209 2.69 6.98 -13.47
C SER A 209 2.51 7.15 -14.98
N THR A 210 3.17 8.14 -15.58
CA THR A 210 3.35 8.30 -17.03
C THR A 210 4.76 7.95 -17.46
#